data_AF-A0A845K2J7-F1
#
_entry.id   AF-A0A845K2J7-F1
#
_cell.length_a   1.000
_cell.length_b   1.000
_cell.length_c   1.000
_cell.angle_alpha   90.00
_cell.angle_beta   90.00
_cell.angle_gamma   90.00
#
_symmetry.space_group_name_H-M   'P 1'
#
loop_
_entity.id
_entity.type
_entity.pdbx_description
1 polymer ?
#
loop_
_entity_poly.entity_id
_entity_poly.type
_entity_poly.pdbx_seq_one_letter_code
_entity_poly.pdbx_strand_id
1 'polypeptide(L)'
;MSGMPKKRHPLGLLSGAVQGIRDSTARIRRRLAGVRAKTNTTTANNRRRKKTSPELQDYLAELQAKGSRKKVIRDFRELAHYAYVFSPEHYKSQLNEEDAKSLKSIGDIIHHYCDCGFSLGIDPSHLFDTDNYFSKYPDIKESGLNPMVHFFKFGIHENRYSMDDIHFMRKMADIKKPNPSALDEIKEKLQKKKVGIFLHIFYPELAETIATYLKNIPCNIDIFVSTKEESVKTLRGIFERINNAQKVEVRHFENVGRDVAPFIVGFGTEIPNYELILKLHSKKSPHSDALSGWFLHCLDNLIGSEAITATNLKALLSSETGIVYPIENYALSLGIQHDSCWGHEDGNYAKAKPFLNRHNLDQIKRDSQFRFPTGTMFWCKPELLKPILDWDLSWNDFDEEGGQIDGTIAHSIERLIGLSTTEIFRQKLQTTYCGYSHSKQHLSDKLVIEKRNKLKIDGFEKVIQFKPQQLDQNWSSQNNTNPKSLHIHWVIPNFTPGLGGHMTIFRTIDYLERCGHQCTIWIHSELKGNDKPNRLSSLHKRVIDQHFIPLQTDQVYMLGNNQGDLDLVCGDIVIATDRMSTYPVLGM
;
A
#
# COMPACT_ATOMS: atom_id res chain seq x y z
N MET A 1 46.71 -69.43 0.17
CA MET A 1 45.38 -69.25 -0.45
C MET A 1 44.54 -68.35 0.46
N SER A 2 44.25 -67.12 0.00
CA SER A 2 43.16 -66.28 0.52
C SER A 2 42.92 -65.18 -0.52
N GLY A 3 41.93 -65.39 -1.39
CA GLY A 3 41.66 -64.58 -2.57
C GLY A 3 40.82 -63.33 -2.28
N MET A 4 41.16 -62.25 -3.00
CA MET A 4 40.44 -60.98 -3.03
C MET A 4 38.98 -61.12 -3.52
N PRO A 5 38.04 -60.30 -3.01
CA PRO A 5 36.67 -60.28 -3.51
C PRO A 5 36.50 -59.37 -4.74
N LYS A 6 35.68 -59.86 -5.69
CA LYS A 6 35.35 -59.25 -6.99
C LYS A 6 34.48 -57.98 -6.83
N LYS A 7 34.82 -56.93 -7.58
CA LYS A 7 34.00 -55.72 -7.79
C LYS A 7 32.71 -56.07 -8.58
N ARG A 8 31.55 -55.57 -8.13
CA ARG A 8 30.28 -55.60 -8.88
C ARG A 8 30.09 -54.30 -9.68
N HIS A 9 29.49 -54.45 -10.87
CA HIS A 9 29.27 -53.45 -11.92
C HIS A 9 28.13 -52.45 -11.58
N PRO A 10 28.21 -51.17 -11.99
CA PRO A 10 27.24 -50.14 -11.62
C PRO A 10 26.05 -50.09 -12.61
N LEU A 11 25.09 -51.00 -12.45
CA LEU A 11 23.76 -50.88 -13.12
C LEU A 11 22.57 -51.09 -12.16
N GLY A 12 22.82 -51.32 -10.86
CA GLY A 12 21.77 -51.47 -9.84
C GLY A 12 21.28 -50.17 -9.18
N LEU A 13 21.93 -49.03 -9.44
CA LEU A 13 21.60 -47.74 -8.81
C LEU A 13 20.58 -46.89 -9.60
N LEU A 14 20.30 -47.26 -10.86
CA LEU A 14 19.37 -46.53 -11.72
C LEU A 14 17.89 -46.97 -11.56
N SER A 15 17.62 -48.15 -11.00
CA SER A 15 16.23 -48.60 -10.78
C SER A 15 15.56 -47.91 -9.59
N GLY A 16 16.31 -47.59 -8.52
CA GLY A 16 15.79 -46.90 -7.34
C GLY A 16 15.40 -45.43 -7.60
N ALA A 17 16.17 -44.73 -8.45
CA ALA A 17 15.91 -43.34 -8.80
C ALA A 17 14.64 -43.18 -9.66
N VAL A 18 14.39 -44.13 -10.58
CA VAL A 18 13.18 -44.13 -11.42
C VAL A 18 11.92 -44.50 -10.61
N GLN A 19 12.06 -45.38 -9.61
CA GLN A 19 10.97 -45.71 -8.68
C GLN A 19 10.58 -44.50 -7.80
N GLY A 20 11.57 -43.76 -7.27
CA GLY A 20 11.35 -42.56 -6.47
C GLY A 20 10.68 -41.41 -7.24
N ILE A 21 11.00 -41.26 -8.53
CA ILE A 21 10.35 -40.26 -9.42
C ILE A 21 8.91 -40.68 -9.75
N ARG A 22 8.63 -41.97 -9.95
CA ARG A 22 7.26 -42.48 -10.12
C ARG A 22 6.40 -42.33 -8.85
N ASP A 23 6.97 -42.55 -7.67
CA ASP A 23 6.24 -42.40 -6.41
C ASP A 23 6.01 -40.94 -6.01
N SER A 24 6.93 -40.03 -6.36
CA SER A 24 6.75 -38.59 -6.19
C SER A 24 5.69 -38.02 -7.14
N THR A 25 5.67 -38.43 -8.42
CA THR A 25 4.62 -38.04 -9.38
C THR A 25 3.26 -38.65 -9.05
N ALA A 26 3.21 -39.87 -8.49
CA ALA A 26 1.99 -40.48 -7.98
C ALA A 26 1.46 -39.76 -6.71
N ARG A 27 2.34 -39.31 -5.80
CA ARG A 27 1.97 -38.48 -4.64
C ARG A 27 1.47 -37.10 -5.06
N ILE A 28 2.10 -36.47 -6.07
CA ILE A 28 1.65 -35.19 -6.63
C ILE A 28 0.29 -35.35 -7.32
N ARG A 29 0.07 -36.43 -8.09
CA ARG A 29 -1.24 -36.74 -8.67
C ARG A 29 -2.31 -37.02 -7.61
N ARG A 30 -2.00 -37.72 -6.51
CA ARG A 30 -2.94 -37.91 -5.38
C ARG A 30 -3.20 -36.62 -4.60
N ARG A 31 -2.22 -35.74 -4.43
CA ARG A 31 -2.42 -34.40 -3.86
C ARG A 31 -3.30 -33.53 -4.76
N LEU A 32 -3.06 -33.53 -6.08
CA LEU A 32 -3.90 -32.83 -7.06
C LEU A 32 -5.31 -33.43 -7.15
N ALA A 33 -5.46 -34.74 -7.05
CA ALA A 33 -6.77 -35.41 -6.99
C ALA A 33 -7.50 -35.12 -5.67
N GLY A 34 -6.78 -35.03 -4.54
CA GLY A 34 -7.33 -34.63 -3.25
C GLY A 34 -7.74 -33.16 -3.20
N VAL A 35 -7.03 -32.28 -3.92
CA VAL A 35 -7.46 -30.89 -4.17
C VAL A 35 -8.71 -30.86 -5.06
N ARG A 36 -8.77 -31.69 -6.11
CA ARG A 36 -9.96 -31.86 -6.97
C ARG A 36 -11.19 -32.42 -6.24
N ALA A 37 -10.98 -33.29 -5.24
CA ALA A 37 -12.05 -33.88 -4.45
C ALA A 37 -12.56 -32.93 -3.35
N LYS A 38 -11.70 -32.05 -2.81
CA LYS A 38 -12.10 -31.00 -1.86
C LYS A 38 -12.78 -29.79 -2.52
N THR A 39 -12.73 -29.65 -3.85
CA THR A 39 -13.48 -28.63 -4.60
C THR A 39 -14.91 -29.02 -4.96
N ASN A 40 -15.38 -30.22 -4.61
CA ASN A 40 -16.75 -30.66 -4.91
C ASN A 40 -17.77 -30.38 -3.79
N THR A 41 -17.41 -29.63 -2.76
CA THR A 41 -18.36 -29.10 -1.79
C THR A 41 -18.71 -27.66 -2.15
N THR A 42 -19.91 -27.51 -2.72
CA THR A 42 -20.64 -26.25 -2.93
C THR A 42 -19.90 -25.17 -3.72
N THR A 43 -20.05 -25.19 -5.06
CA THR A 43 -20.00 -23.94 -5.84
C THR A 43 -21.04 -22.98 -5.27
N ALA A 44 -20.60 -22.06 -4.41
CA ALA A 44 -21.39 -20.88 -4.08
C ALA A 44 -21.77 -20.21 -5.40
N ASN A 45 -23.07 -19.95 -5.60
CA ASN A 45 -23.56 -19.26 -6.79
C ASN A 45 -22.76 -17.96 -6.97
N ASN A 46 -21.91 -17.90 -7.99
CA ASN A 46 -21.17 -16.69 -8.33
C ASN A 46 -22.20 -15.69 -8.88
N ARG A 47 -22.80 -14.89 -7.99
CA ARG A 47 -23.88 -13.91 -8.29
C ARG A 47 -23.49 -12.89 -9.37
N ARG A 48 -22.21 -12.84 -9.77
CA ARG A 48 -21.64 -11.97 -10.82
C ARG A 48 -21.69 -12.56 -12.23
N ARG A 49 -21.95 -13.88 -12.38
CA ARG A 49 -22.07 -14.54 -13.68
C ARG A 49 -23.42 -14.22 -14.29
N LYS A 50 -23.46 -13.42 -15.37
CA LYS A 50 -24.70 -13.07 -16.07
C LYS A 50 -25.02 -14.10 -17.16
N LYS A 51 -26.29 -14.18 -17.57
CA LYS A 51 -26.67 -14.96 -18.76
C LYS A 51 -26.01 -14.35 -19.99
N THR A 52 -25.38 -15.18 -20.81
CA THR A 52 -24.74 -14.74 -22.06
C THR A 52 -25.79 -14.18 -23.02
N SER A 53 -25.55 -13.02 -23.62
CA SER A 53 -26.46 -12.42 -24.60
C SER A 53 -26.62 -13.32 -25.83
N PRO A 54 -27.76 -13.26 -26.56
CA PRO A 54 -27.94 -14.00 -27.81
C PRO A 54 -26.80 -13.75 -28.80
N GLU A 55 -26.40 -12.48 -28.97
CA GLU A 55 -25.27 -12.08 -29.83
C GLU A 55 -23.96 -12.82 -29.51
N LEU A 56 -23.63 -13.00 -28.23
CA LEU A 56 -22.42 -13.71 -27.80
C LEU A 56 -22.56 -15.23 -27.89
N GLN A 57 -23.78 -15.75 -27.84
CA GLN A 57 -24.05 -17.17 -28.10
C GLN A 57 -23.87 -17.49 -29.58
N ASP A 58 -24.39 -16.62 -30.45
CA ASP A 58 -24.23 -16.72 -31.91
C ASP A 58 -22.75 -16.61 -32.28
N TYR A 59 -22.01 -15.64 -31.71
CA TYR A 59 -20.57 -15.51 -31.90
C TYR A 59 -19.81 -16.78 -31.47
N LEU A 60 -20.17 -17.37 -30.33
CA LEU A 60 -19.54 -18.62 -29.86
C LEU A 60 -19.83 -19.78 -30.83
N ALA A 61 -21.04 -19.87 -31.38
CA ALA A 61 -21.39 -20.88 -32.39
C ALA A 61 -20.58 -20.68 -33.67
N GLU A 62 -20.38 -19.43 -34.11
CA GLU A 62 -19.51 -19.12 -35.25
C GLU A 62 -18.05 -19.52 -34.99
N LEU A 63 -17.51 -19.24 -33.80
CA LEU A 63 -16.13 -19.64 -33.45
C LEU A 63 -15.95 -21.16 -33.51
N GLN A 64 -16.99 -21.91 -33.10
CA GLN A 64 -17.02 -23.37 -33.18
C GLN A 64 -17.08 -23.85 -34.64
N ALA A 65 -17.92 -23.24 -35.47
CA ALA A 65 -18.03 -23.57 -36.89
C ALA A 65 -16.75 -23.25 -37.68
N LYS A 66 -16.05 -22.15 -37.34
CA LYS A 66 -14.78 -21.73 -37.95
C LYS A 66 -13.57 -22.57 -37.52
N GLY A 67 -13.75 -23.57 -36.65
CA GLY A 67 -12.66 -24.48 -36.24
C GLY A 67 -11.62 -23.83 -35.31
N SER A 68 -11.99 -22.79 -34.55
CA SER A 68 -11.08 -22.07 -33.65
C SER A 68 -10.46 -22.99 -32.59
N ARG A 69 -9.29 -22.62 -32.06
CA ARG A 69 -8.57 -23.42 -31.05
C ARG A 69 -9.48 -23.76 -29.86
N LYS A 70 -9.55 -25.06 -29.48
CA LYS A 70 -10.43 -25.54 -28.38
C LYS A 70 -10.25 -24.77 -27.07
N LYS A 71 -9.01 -24.34 -26.76
CA LYS A 71 -8.70 -23.52 -25.58
C LYS A 71 -9.37 -22.15 -25.65
N VAL A 72 -9.28 -21.48 -26.80
CA VAL A 72 -9.89 -20.15 -27.05
C VAL A 72 -11.41 -20.22 -26.93
N ILE A 73 -12.03 -21.25 -27.53
CA ILE A 73 -13.49 -21.46 -27.40
C ILE A 73 -13.91 -21.65 -25.94
N ARG A 74 -13.12 -22.43 -25.17
CA ARG A 74 -13.39 -22.66 -23.75
C ARG A 74 -13.26 -21.37 -22.94
N ASP A 75 -12.19 -20.62 -23.15
CA ASP A 75 -11.90 -19.39 -22.42
C ASP A 75 -12.91 -18.29 -22.80
N PHE A 76 -13.29 -18.18 -24.07
CA PHE A 76 -14.35 -17.30 -24.56
C PHE A 76 -15.69 -17.62 -23.88
N ARG A 77 -16.09 -18.89 -23.83
CA ARG A 77 -17.35 -19.31 -23.18
C ARG A 77 -17.42 -18.84 -21.73
N GLU A 78 -16.30 -18.85 -21.01
CA GLU A 78 -16.25 -18.36 -19.64
C GLU A 78 -16.33 -16.84 -19.57
N LEU A 79 -15.54 -16.12 -20.38
CA LEU A 79 -15.49 -14.66 -20.35
C LEU A 79 -16.74 -13.99 -20.94
N ALA A 80 -17.50 -14.67 -21.80
CA ALA A 80 -18.75 -14.16 -22.35
C ALA A 80 -19.79 -13.82 -21.26
N HIS A 81 -19.77 -14.51 -20.12
CA HIS A 81 -20.61 -14.19 -18.96
C HIS A 81 -20.21 -12.88 -18.25
N TYR A 82 -18.99 -12.40 -18.49
CA TYR A 82 -18.37 -11.23 -17.91
C TYR A 82 -18.08 -10.15 -18.95
N ALA A 83 -18.76 -10.19 -20.11
CA ALA A 83 -18.60 -9.22 -21.18
C ALA A 83 -18.76 -7.76 -20.70
N TYR A 84 -19.60 -7.51 -19.69
CA TYR A 84 -19.79 -6.20 -19.06
C TYR A 84 -18.54 -5.64 -18.36
N VAL A 85 -17.54 -6.48 -18.09
CA VAL A 85 -16.27 -6.07 -17.49
C VAL A 85 -15.33 -5.52 -18.54
N PHE A 86 -15.48 -5.89 -19.82
CA PHE A 86 -14.63 -5.41 -20.91
C PHE A 86 -14.98 -3.96 -21.28
N SER A 87 -13.96 -3.15 -21.56
CA SER A 87 -14.13 -1.77 -22.03
C SER A 87 -13.62 -1.67 -23.47
N PRO A 88 -14.50 -1.64 -24.48
CA PRO A 88 -14.11 -1.62 -25.89
C PRO A 88 -13.13 -0.52 -26.25
N GLU A 89 -13.41 0.71 -25.81
CA GLU A 89 -12.56 1.88 -26.09
C GLU A 89 -11.18 1.74 -25.46
N HIS A 90 -11.12 1.30 -24.19
CA HIS A 90 -9.85 1.09 -23.50
C HIS A 90 -9.03 -0.02 -24.16
N TYR A 91 -9.68 -1.13 -24.52
CA TYR A 91 -9.02 -2.26 -25.13
C TYR A 91 -8.41 -1.88 -26.49
N LYS A 92 -9.19 -1.18 -27.33
CA LYS A 92 -8.73 -0.70 -28.64
C LYS A 92 -7.60 0.32 -28.52
N SER A 93 -7.60 1.16 -27.50
CA SER A 93 -6.54 2.18 -27.30
C SER A 93 -5.14 1.60 -27.06
N GLN A 94 -5.04 0.31 -26.71
CA GLN A 94 -3.78 -0.40 -26.46
C GLN A 94 -3.27 -1.15 -27.71
N LEU A 95 -4.04 -1.16 -28.79
CA LEU A 95 -3.73 -1.84 -30.05
C LEU A 95 -3.22 -0.84 -31.09
N ASN A 96 -2.56 -1.35 -32.13
CA ASN A 96 -2.27 -0.54 -33.31
C ASN A 96 -3.58 -0.21 -34.06
N GLU A 97 -3.51 0.75 -34.97
CA GLU A 97 -4.71 1.28 -35.66
C GLU A 97 -5.41 0.23 -36.53
N GLU A 98 -4.68 -0.72 -37.10
CA GLU A 98 -5.22 -1.79 -37.94
C GLU A 98 -6.00 -2.83 -37.11
N ASP A 99 -5.38 -3.33 -36.04
CA ASP A 99 -5.97 -4.27 -35.10
C ASP A 99 -7.18 -3.66 -34.42
N ALA A 100 -7.10 -2.39 -33.98
CA ALA A 100 -8.22 -1.69 -33.36
C ALA A 100 -9.43 -1.52 -34.29
N LYS A 101 -9.20 -1.28 -35.59
CA LYS A 101 -10.26 -1.20 -36.62
C LYS A 101 -10.87 -2.57 -36.94
N SER A 102 -10.11 -3.65 -36.78
CA SER A 102 -10.60 -5.02 -37.03
C SER A 102 -11.63 -5.48 -36.00
N LEU A 103 -11.57 -4.96 -34.77
CA LEU A 103 -12.46 -5.33 -33.67
C LEU A 103 -13.78 -4.53 -33.72
N LYS A 104 -14.84 -5.13 -34.27
CA LYS A 104 -16.12 -4.43 -34.51
C LYS A 104 -17.13 -4.63 -33.38
N SER A 105 -17.04 -5.74 -32.67
CA SER A 105 -17.99 -6.13 -31.64
C SER A 105 -17.29 -6.48 -30.32
N ILE A 106 -18.09 -6.60 -29.25
CA ILE A 106 -17.61 -7.12 -27.97
C ILE A 106 -17.15 -8.58 -28.08
N GLY A 107 -17.75 -9.35 -28.99
CA GLY A 107 -17.31 -10.71 -29.31
C GLY A 107 -15.90 -10.73 -29.87
N ASP A 108 -15.59 -9.83 -30.81
CA ASP A 108 -14.23 -9.72 -31.38
C ASP A 108 -13.19 -9.40 -30.32
N ILE A 109 -13.52 -8.51 -29.38
CA ILE A 109 -12.63 -8.12 -28.27
C ILE A 109 -12.35 -9.29 -27.34
N ILE A 110 -13.40 -10.01 -26.89
CA ILE A 110 -13.23 -11.18 -26.01
C ILE A 110 -12.45 -12.27 -26.74
N HIS A 111 -12.73 -12.49 -28.02
CA HIS A 111 -12.01 -13.45 -28.84
C HIS A 111 -10.53 -13.08 -28.98
N HIS A 112 -10.22 -11.84 -29.35
CA HIS A 112 -8.85 -11.34 -29.43
C HIS A 112 -8.13 -11.50 -28.10
N TYR A 113 -8.79 -11.16 -26.98
CA TYR A 113 -8.21 -11.30 -25.65
C TYR A 113 -7.85 -12.76 -25.34
N CYS A 114 -8.77 -13.69 -25.61
CA CYS A 114 -8.57 -15.13 -25.42
C CYS A 114 -7.53 -15.75 -26.36
N ASP A 115 -7.37 -15.20 -27.56
CA ASP A 115 -6.48 -15.75 -28.59
C ASP A 115 -5.02 -15.30 -28.40
N CYS A 116 -4.80 -14.00 -28.19
CA CYS A 116 -3.48 -13.39 -28.06
C CYS A 116 -3.39 -12.20 -27.09
N GLY A 117 -4.48 -11.47 -26.84
CA GLY A 117 -4.43 -10.22 -26.08
C GLY A 117 -3.92 -10.37 -24.66
N PHE A 118 -4.30 -11.43 -23.94
CA PHE A 118 -3.79 -11.66 -22.58
C PHE A 118 -2.28 -11.95 -22.57
N SER A 119 -1.76 -12.65 -23.58
CA SER A 119 -0.31 -12.96 -23.67
C SER A 119 0.52 -11.75 -24.05
N LEU A 120 -0.10 -10.75 -24.67
CA LEU A 120 0.51 -9.46 -25.00
C LEU A 120 0.42 -8.45 -23.85
N GLY A 121 -0.12 -8.84 -22.68
CA GLY A 121 -0.28 -7.96 -21.53
C GLY A 121 -1.39 -6.91 -21.70
N ILE A 122 -2.29 -7.09 -22.68
CA ILE A 122 -3.35 -6.11 -22.96
C ILE A 122 -4.40 -6.19 -21.86
N ASP A 123 -4.86 -5.04 -21.37
CA ASP A 123 -5.87 -4.99 -20.33
C ASP A 123 -7.28 -5.04 -20.92
N PRO A 124 -8.12 -6.02 -20.52
CA PRO A 124 -9.49 -6.15 -21.03
C PRO A 124 -10.38 -4.96 -20.63
N SER A 125 -10.04 -4.29 -19.53
CA SER A 125 -10.67 -3.04 -19.10
C SER A 125 -9.87 -2.31 -18.01
N HIS A 126 -10.38 -1.15 -17.59
CA HIS A 126 -9.85 -0.42 -16.43
C HIS A 126 -9.95 -1.17 -15.10
N LEU A 127 -10.66 -2.30 -15.04
CA LEU A 127 -10.90 -3.07 -13.81
C LEU A 127 -10.06 -4.34 -13.70
N PHE A 128 -9.22 -4.60 -14.71
CA PHE A 128 -8.35 -5.77 -14.71
C PHE A 128 -6.99 -5.40 -15.32
N ASP A 129 -5.92 -5.78 -14.62
CA ASP A 129 -4.54 -5.56 -15.04
C ASP A 129 -3.91 -6.92 -15.31
N THR A 130 -3.68 -7.19 -16.59
CA THR A 130 -3.23 -8.49 -17.09
C THR A 130 -1.78 -8.76 -16.64
N ASP A 131 -0.90 -7.78 -16.78
CA ASP A 131 0.52 -7.91 -16.45
C ASP A 131 0.74 -7.98 -14.94
N ASN A 132 0.02 -7.17 -14.16
CA ASN A 132 0.07 -7.23 -12.71
C ASN A 132 -0.44 -8.57 -12.18
N TYR A 133 -1.51 -9.12 -12.75
CA TYR A 133 -1.98 -10.46 -12.36
C TYR A 133 -0.90 -11.52 -12.60
N PHE A 134 -0.19 -11.44 -13.72
CA PHE A 134 0.93 -12.36 -14.00
C PHE A 134 2.15 -12.13 -13.10
N SER A 135 2.48 -10.88 -12.79
CA SER A 135 3.57 -10.52 -11.89
C SER A 135 3.33 -11.05 -10.47
N LYS A 136 2.08 -10.87 -9.98
CA LYS A 136 1.68 -11.30 -8.64
C LYS A 136 1.52 -12.81 -8.51
N TYR A 137 1.15 -13.50 -9.60
CA TYR A 137 0.93 -14.95 -9.62
C TYR A 137 1.74 -15.63 -10.74
N PRO A 138 3.06 -15.84 -10.55
CA PRO A 138 3.93 -16.46 -11.55
C PRO A 138 3.48 -17.86 -11.98
N ASP A 139 2.82 -18.62 -11.10
CA ASP A 139 2.25 -19.93 -11.38
C ASP A 139 1.17 -19.89 -12.49
N ILE A 140 0.45 -18.78 -12.60
CA ILE A 140 -0.55 -18.56 -13.66
C ILE A 140 0.13 -18.25 -14.99
N LYS A 141 1.23 -17.48 -14.95
CA LYS A 141 2.05 -17.18 -16.12
C LYS A 141 2.71 -18.44 -16.68
N GLU A 142 3.34 -19.24 -15.82
CA GLU A 142 4.02 -20.49 -16.19
C GLU A 142 3.07 -21.56 -16.72
N SER A 143 1.85 -21.63 -16.17
CA SER A 143 0.82 -22.55 -16.67
C SER A 143 0.18 -22.12 -17.99
N GLY A 144 0.47 -20.90 -18.46
CA GLY A 144 -0.10 -20.31 -19.67
C GLY A 144 -1.62 -20.16 -19.60
N LEU A 145 -2.20 -20.08 -18.41
CA LEU A 145 -3.63 -19.87 -18.23
C LEU A 145 -4.00 -18.42 -18.53
N ASN A 146 -5.19 -18.21 -19.10
CA ASN A 146 -5.72 -16.85 -19.25
C ASN A 146 -5.98 -16.27 -17.84
N PRO A 147 -5.39 -15.10 -17.50
CA PRO A 147 -5.40 -14.56 -16.15
C PRO A 147 -6.81 -14.12 -15.72
N MET A 148 -7.61 -13.54 -16.63
CA MET A 148 -8.98 -13.13 -16.34
C MET A 148 -9.91 -14.35 -16.17
N VAL A 149 -9.71 -15.41 -16.97
CA VAL A 149 -10.44 -16.68 -16.78
C VAL A 149 -10.09 -17.30 -15.43
N HIS A 150 -8.79 -17.32 -15.08
CA HIS A 150 -8.35 -17.83 -13.79
C HIS A 150 -8.97 -17.03 -12.64
N PHE A 151 -8.93 -15.71 -12.73
CA PHE A 151 -9.49 -14.82 -11.73
C PHE A 151 -10.97 -15.11 -11.44
N PHE A 152 -11.81 -15.17 -12.49
CA PHE A 152 -13.24 -15.40 -12.31
C PHE A 152 -13.61 -16.82 -11.89
N LYS A 153 -12.80 -17.84 -12.25
CA LYS A 153 -13.07 -19.24 -11.89
C LYS A 153 -12.55 -19.62 -10.51
N PHE A 154 -11.35 -19.17 -10.17
CA PHE A 154 -10.61 -19.66 -9.02
C PHE A 154 -10.08 -18.50 -8.18
N GLY A 155 -9.47 -17.49 -8.82
CA GLY A 155 -8.76 -16.42 -8.14
C GLY A 155 -9.57 -15.69 -7.08
N ILE A 156 -10.86 -15.39 -7.32
CA ILE A 156 -11.73 -14.76 -6.32
C ILE A 156 -11.86 -15.59 -5.04
N HIS A 157 -11.93 -16.92 -5.17
CA HIS A 157 -12.06 -17.85 -4.04
C HIS A 157 -10.72 -18.19 -3.39
N GLU A 158 -9.64 -18.00 -4.13
CA GLU A 158 -8.26 -18.15 -3.66
C GLU A 158 -7.68 -16.85 -3.07
N ASN A 159 -8.48 -15.79 -2.95
CA ASN A 159 -8.03 -14.43 -2.57
C ASN A 159 -6.90 -13.88 -3.45
N ARG A 160 -6.90 -14.25 -4.73
CA ARG A 160 -5.99 -13.75 -5.76
C ARG A 160 -6.67 -12.67 -6.57
N TYR A 161 -6.33 -11.41 -6.30
CA TYR A 161 -6.89 -10.24 -6.97
C TYR A 161 -5.95 -9.69 -8.06
N SER A 162 -6.52 -9.21 -9.16
CA SER A 162 -5.84 -8.42 -10.20
C SER A 162 -5.55 -7.00 -9.77
N MET A 163 -6.34 -6.48 -8.85
CA MET A 163 -6.20 -5.16 -8.26
C MET A 163 -6.48 -5.28 -6.77
N ASP A 164 -5.56 -4.80 -5.94
CA ASP A 164 -5.90 -4.34 -4.59
C ASP A 164 -6.44 -2.90 -4.67
N ASP A 165 -7.03 -2.39 -3.58
CA ASP A 165 -7.57 -1.01 -3.53
C ASP A 165 -6.52 0.03 -3.95
N ILE A 166 -5.25 -0.30 -3.69
CA ILE A 166 -4.07 0.47 -4.07
C ILE A 166 -3.84 0.41 -5.59
N HIS A 167 -3.92 -0.76 -6.23
CA HIS A 167 -3.84 -0.90 -7.70
C HIS A 167 -5.02 -0.26 -8.45
N PHE A 168 -6.21 -0.32 -7.87
CA PHE A 168 -7.38 0.37 -8.43
C PHE A 168 -7.16 1.89 -8.45
N MET A 169 -6.65 2.45 -7.35
CA MET A 169 -6.25 3.86 -7.26
C MET A 169 -5.09 4.22 -8.22
N ARG A 170 -4.11 3.30 -8.43
CA ARG A 170 -3.00 3.46 -9.40
C ARG A 170 -3.46 3.57 -10.85
N LYS A 171 -4.47 2.79 -11.25
CA LYS A 171 -4.99 2.78 -12.62
C LYS A 171 -5.94 3.96 -12.90
N MET A 172 -6.66 4.45 -11.89
CA MET A 172 -7.45 5.69 -11.99
C MET A 172 -6.59 6.96 -12.09
N ALA A 173 -5.30 6.87 -11.74
CA ALA A 173 -4.35 7.98 -11.83
C ALA A 173 -3.70 8.17 -13.22
N ASP A 174 -4.13 7.44 -14.25
CA ASP A 174 -3.79 7.64 -15.68
C ASP A 174 -2.27 7.73 -15.98
N ILE A 175 -1.48 6.71 -15.57
CA ILE A 175 -0.09 6.54 -16.02
C ILE A 175 -0.08 6.27 -17.53
N LYS A 176 -0.24 7.31 -18.35
CA LYS A 176 -0.05 7.21 -19.80
C LYS A 176 1.40 6.86 -20.05
N LYS A 177 1.63 5.63 -20.54
CA LYS A 177 2.93 5.20 -21.03
C LYS A 177 3.41 6.23 -22.07
N PRO A 178 4.62 6.80 -21.92
CA PRO A 178 5.15 7.77 -22.88
C PRO A 178 5.33 7.13 -24.26
N ASN A 179 5.30 7.96 -25.31
CA ASN A 179 5.52 7.55 -26.70
C ASN A 179 6.93 6.94 -26.88
N PRO A 180 7.08 5.72 -27.44
CA PRO A 180 8.36 5.05 -27.68
C PRO A 180 9.45 5.88 -28.35
N SER A 181 9.11 6.77 -29.30
CA SER A 181 10.11 7.56 -30.02
C SER A 181 10.79 8.64 -29.18
N ALA A 182 10.15 9.12 -28.11
CA ALA A 182 10.74 10.10 -27.20
C ALA A 182 11.74 9.48 -26.22
N LEU A 183 11.75 8.15 -26.08
CA LEU A 183 12.54 7.43 -25.07
C LEU A 183 14.01 7.32 -25.48
N ASP A 184 14.32 7.04 -26.73
CA ASP A 184 15.70 6.76 -27.16
C ASP A 184 16.62 8.00 -27.04
N GLU A 185 16.13 9.18 -27.41
CA GLU A 185 16.89 10.44 -27.23
C GLU A 185 17.20 10.74 -25.75
N ILE A 186 16.28 10.41 -24.85
CA ILE A 186 16.47 10.60 -23.41
C ILE A 186 17.53 9.61 -22.92
N LYS A 187 17.46 8.35 -23.35
CA LYS A 187 18.44 7.32 -22.97
C LYS A 187 19.85 7.71 -23.38
N GLU A 188 20.05 8.17 -24.60
CA GLU A 188 21.37 8.63 -25.06
C GLU A 188 21.92 9.79 -24.22
N LYS A 189 21.06 10.74 -23.84
CA LYS A 189 21.46 11.84 -22.95
C LYS A 189 21.81 11.34 -21.55
N LEU A 190 21.06 10.38 -21.03
CA LEU A 190 21.27 9.82 -19.68
C LEU A 190 22.51 8.94 -19.59
N GLN A 191 22.89 8.21 -20.64
CA GLN A 191 24.12 7.42 -20.66
C GLN A 191 25.38 8.26 -20.42
N LYS A 192 25.32 9.58 -20.68
CA LYS A 192 26.42 10.52 -20.47
C LYS A 192 26.43 11.15 -19.07
N LYS A 193 25.40 10.91 -18.25
CA LYS A 193 25.24 11.53 -16.93
C LYS A 193 25.78 10.64 -15.82
N LYS A 194 26.40 11.26 -14.81
CA LYS A 194 26.72 10.55 -13.55
C LYS A 194 25.50 10.52 -12.64
N VAL A 195 24.97 9.33 -12.38
CA VAL A 195 23.76 9.12 -11.56
C VAL A 195 24.09 8.40 -10.26
N GLY A 196 23.77 9.03 -9.13
CA GLY A 196 23.97 8.49 -7.78
C GLY A 196 22.66 8.02 -7.14
N ILE A 197 22.64 6.80 -6.60
CA ILE A 197 21.48 6.21 -5.94
C ILE A 197 21.78 6.08 -4.46
N PHE A 198 21.05 6.83 -3.63
CA PHE A 198 21.23 6.86 -2.17
C PHE A 198 20.07 6.14 -1.50
N LEU A 199 20.39 5.00 -0.89
CA LEU A 199 19.44 4.09 -0.26
C LEU A 199 19.62 4.10 1.26
N HIS A 200 18.52 4.17 1.99
CA HIS A 200 18.50 3.85 3.41
C HIS A 200 17.69 2.57 3.66
N ILE A 201 18.38 1.47 3.99
CA ILE A 201 17.78 0.14 4.12
C ILE A 201 17.88 -0.33 5.56
N PHE A 202 16.84 -0.04 6.34
CA PHE A 202 16.67 -0.53 7.71
C PHE A 202 15.99 -1.92 7.75
N TYR A 203 15.23 -2.27 6.71
CA TYR A 203 14.47 -3.51 6.55
C TYR A 203 15.06 -4.31 5.37
N PRO A 204 16.06 -5.18 5.60
CA PRO A 204 16.82 -5.86 4.54
C PRO A 204 15.97 -6.71 3.60
N GLU A 205 14.84 -7.24 4.07
CA GLU A 205 13.91 -8.03 3.28
C GLU A 205 13.30 -7.28 2.08
N LEU A 206 13.34 -5.94 2.10
CA LEU A 206 12.88 -5.11 0.97
C LEU A 206 13.97 -4.82 -0.06
N ALA A 207 15.22 -5.19 0.20
CA ALA A 207 16.36 -4.84 -0.64
C ALA A 207 16.30 -5.50 -2.04
N GLU A 208 15.89 -6.77 -2.13
CA GLU A 208 15.74 -7.47 -3.41
C GLU A 208 14.66 -6.81 -4.29
N THR A 209 13.59 -6.29 -3.67
CA THR A 209 12.57 -5.51 -4.39
C THR A 209 13.17 -4.24 -4.97
N ILE A 210 13.90 -3.44 -4.16
CA ILE A 210 14.55 -2.22 -4.64
C ILE A 210 15.54 -2.55 -5.77
N ALA A 211 16.38 -3.56 -5.58
CA ALA A 211 17.36 -4.01 -6.56
C ALA A 211 16.71 -4.42 -7.90
N THR A 212 15.51 -5.00 -7.86
CA THR A 212 14.75 -5.32 -9.07
C THR A 212 14.30 -4.07 -9.82
N TYR A 213 13.83 -3.04 -9.10
CA TYR A 213 13.38 -1.78 -9.72
C TYR A 213 14.55 -0.94 -10.25
N LEU A 214 15.72 -0.96 -9.60
CA LEU A 214 16.89 -0.19 -10.06
C LEU A 214 17.39 -0.61 -11.45
N LYS A 215 17.09 -1.86 -11.88
CA LYS A 215 17.37 -2.34 -13.25
C LYS A 215 16.60 -1.56 -14.32
N ASN A 216 15.52 -0.88 -13.95
CA ASN A 216 14.73 -0.05 -14.87
C ASN A 216 15.42 1.28 -15.21
N ILE A 217 16.52 1.65 -14.53
CA ILE A 217 17.23 2.89 -14.81
C ILE A 217 18.09 2.71 -16.07
N PRO A 218 17.83 3.43 -17.17
CA PRO A 218 18.45 3.17 -18.48
C PRO A 218 19.86 3.77 -18.62
N CYS A 219 20.64 3.80 -17.55
CA CYS A 219 22.02 4.26 -17.53
C CYS A 219 22.80 3.58 -16.40
N ASN A 220 24.11 3.80 -16.42
CA ASN A 220 25.00 3.35 -15.35
C ASN A 220 24.74 4.15 -14.07
N ILE A 221 24.71 3.46 -12.94
CA ILE A 221 24.42 4.03 -11.62
C ILE A 221 25.51 3.67 -10.60
N ASP A 222 25.76 4.59 -9.67
CA ASP A 222 26.53 4.31 -8.46
C ASP A 222 25.58 4.22 -7.26
N ILE A 223 25.69 3.18 -6.45
CA ILE A 223 24.76 2.87 -5.37
C ILE A 223 25.46 3.05 -4.02
N PHE A 224 24.86 3.88 -3.16
CA PHE A 224 25.27 4.13 -1.79
C PHE A 224 24.17 3.68 -0.84
N VAL A 225 24.48 2.78 0.08
CA VAL A 225 23.50 2.17 0.97
C VAL A 225 23.90 2.42 2.43
N SER A 226 22.99 3.01 3.20
CA SER A 226 23.06 3.06 4.66
C SER A 226 22.21 1.94 5.25
N THR A 227 22.74 1.23 6.26
CA THR A 227 22.03 0.10 6.90
C THR A 227 22.56 -0.20 8.31
N LYS A 228 22.04 -1.27 8.93
CA LYS A 228 22.55 -1.86 10.19
C LYS A 228 23.79 -2.72 9.93
N GLU A 229 24.65 -2.85 10.94
CA GLU A 229 25.93 -3.55 10.82
C GLU A 229 25.75 -4.99 10.29
N GLU A 230 24.79 -5.75 10.85
CA GLU A 230 24.58 -7.15 10.45
C GLU A 230 24.13 -7.30 8.98
N SER A 231 23.62 -6.24 8.36
CA SER A 231 23.05 -6.27 7.02
C SER A 231 24.04 -5.87 5.93
N VAL A 232 25.18 -5.26 6.28
CA VAL A 232 26.14 -4.68 5.32
C VAL A 232 26.58 -5.69 4.27
N LYS A 233 27.02 -6.89 4.69
CA LYS A 233 27.51 -7.92 3.78
C LYS A 233 26.42 -8.44 2.84
N THR A 234 25.23 -8.67 3.38
CA THR A 234 24.08 -9.19 2.60
C THR A 234 23.63 -8.17 1.56
N LEU A 235 23.48 -6.90 1.95
CA LEU A 235 23.04 -5.85 1.04
C LEU A 235 24.08 -5.57 -0.05
N ARG A 236 25.37 -5.57 0.29
CA ARG A 236 26.44 -5.43 -0.70
C ARG A 236 26.31 -6.49 -1.81
N GLY A 237 26.16 -7.76 -1.42
CA GLY A 237 25.96 -8.84 -2.37
C GLY A 237 24.66 -8.75 -3.19
N ILE A 238 23.61 -8.10 -2.69
CA ILE A 238 22.37 -7.84 -3.45
C ILE A 238 22.60 -6.79 -4.54
N PHE A 239 23.16 -5.64 -4.17
CA PHE A 239 23.29 -4.51 -5.10
C PHE A 239 24.44 -4.69 -6.11
N GLU A 240 25.50 -5.42 -5.78
CA GLU A 240 26.57 -5.77 -6.73
C GLU A 240 26.10 -6.71 -7.85
N ARG A 241 24.97 -7.41 -7.68
CA ARG A 241 24.37 -8.26 -8.73
C ARG A 241 23.63 -7.47 -9.81
N ILE A 242 23.47 -6.16 -9.63
CA ILE A 242 22.73 -5.32 -10.57
C ILE A 242 23.65 -4.97 -11.76
N ASN A 243 23.21 -5.28 -12.97
CA ASN A 243 24.01 -5.15 -14.19
C ASN A 243 24.42 -3.72 -14.56
N ASN A 244 23.59 -2.72 -14.24
CA ASN A 244 23.88 -1.30 -14.49
C ASN A 244 24.58 -0.60 -13.31
N ALA A 245 24.92 -1.30 -12.22
CA ALA A 245 25.66 -0.74 -11.11
C ALA A 245 27.18 -0.74 -11.38
N GLN A 246 27.81 0.44 -11.34
CA GLN A 246 29.26 0.61 -11.54
C GLN A 246 30.03 0.63 -10.23
N LYS A 247 29.47 1.32 -9.23
CA LYS A 247 29.99 1.34 -7.86
C LYS A 247 28.89 0.92 -6.89
N VAL A 248 29.23 0.08 -5.92
CA VAL A 248 28.34 -0.25 -4.79
C VAL A 248 29.09 -0.04 -3.49
N GLU A 249 28.55 0.84 -2.66
CA GLU A 249 29.10 1.17 -1.35
C GLU A 249 28.02 1.00 -0.29
N VAL A 250 28.30 0.16 0.70
CA VAL A 250 27.37 -0.11 1.81
C VAL A 250 28.08 0.25 3.11
N ARG A 251 27.52 1.20 3.85
CA ARG A 251 28.01 1.70 5.15
C ARG A 251 26.99 1.40 6.24
N HIS A 252 27.50 1.06 7.42
CA HIS A 252 26.69 1.00 8.63
C HIS A 252 26.64 2.38 9.28
N PHE A 253 25.45 2.76 9.76
CA PHE A 253 25.26 3.91 10.63
C PHE A 253 24.34 3.55 11.79
N GLU A 254 24.52 4.25 12.91
CA GLU A 254 23.61 4.21 14.04
C GLU A 254 22.20 4.66 13.63
N ASN A 255 21.18 4.17 14.34
CA ASN A 255 19.78 4.50 14.04
C ASN A 255 19.40 5.88 14.59
N VAL A 256 20.04 6.93 14.07
CA VAL A 256 19.84 8.33 14.44
C VAL A 256 19.38 9.10 13.19
N GLY A 257 18.34 9.93 13.33
CA GLY A 257 17.85 10.78 12.23
C GLY A 257 17.26 10.05 11.02
N ARG A 258 16.84 8.78 11.21
CA ARG A 258 16.16 7.92 10.22
C ARG A 258 16.91 7.81 8.90
N ASP A 259 16.21 8.03 7.79
CA ASP A 259 16.79 8.02 6.44
C ASP A 259 17.43 9.36 6.05
N VAL A 260 17.31 10.40 6.88
CA VAL A 260 17.80 11.75 6.57
C VAL A 260 19.24 11.95 7.05
N ALA A 261 19.57 11.61 8.30
CA ALA A 261 20.95 11.79 8.78
C ALA A 261 21.97 10.94 8.02
N PRO A 262 21.74 9.63 7.75
CA PRO A 262 22.67 8.84 6.93
C PRO A 262 22.82 9.38 5.51
N PHE A 263 21.82 10.08 5.00
CA PHE A 263 21.88 10.70 3.68
C PHE A 263 22.67 12.02 3.68
N ILE A 264 22.33 12.95 4.57
CA ILE A 264 22.94 14.29 4.62
C ILE A 264 24.32 14.27 5.28
N VAL A 265 24.45 13.57 6.41
CA VAL A 265 25.72 13.49 7.17
C VAL A 265 26.56 12.31 6.69
N GLY A 266 25.95 11.13 6.54
CA GLY A 266 26.67 9.91 6.19
C GLY A 266 27.18 9.83 4.74
N PHE A 267 26.47 10.47 3.80
CA PHE A 267 26.80 10.48 2.37
C PHE A 267 26.85 11.90 1.77
N GLY A 268 26.91 12.93 2.61
CA GLY A 268 26.89 14.33 2.19
C GLY A 268 28.05 14.71 1.26
N THR A 269 29.20 14.06 1.41
CA THR A 269 30.40 14.29 0.58
C THR A 269 30.30 13.68 -0.81
N GLU A 270 29.48 12.64 -0.97
CA GLU A 270 29.32 11.90 -2.22
C GLU A 270 28.30 12.58 -3.14
N ILE A 271 27.23 13.14 -2.56
CA ILE A 271 26.11 13.76 -3.28
C ILE A 271 26.56 14.76 -4.37
N PRO A 272 27.48 15.72 -4.11
CA PRO A 272 27.89 16.72 -5.09
C PRO A 272 28.67 16.16 -6.30
N ASN A 273 29.12 14.90 -6.27
CA ASN A 273 29.89 14.29 -7.35
C ASN A 273 29.02 13.77 -8.52
N TYR A 274 27.71 13.88 -8.38
CA TYR A 274 26.73 13.40 -9.34
C TYR A 274 26.02 14.56 -10.05
N GLU A 275 25.38 14.27 -11.18
CA GLU A 275 24.57 15.26 -11.90
C GLU A 275 23.07 15.06 -11.62
N LEU A 276 22.67 13.84 -11.30
CA LEU A 276 21.33 13.48 -10.87
C LEU A 276 21.44 12.45 -9.75
N ILE A 277 20.55 12.55 -8.78
CA ILE A 277 20.48 11.56 -7.70
C ILE A 277 19.06 11.04 -7.50
N LEU A 278 18.96 9.79 -7.06
CA LEU A 278 17.72 9.18 -6.56
C LEU A 278 17.91 8.86 -5.09
N LYS A 279 17.02 9.36 -4.24
CA LYS A 279 16.90 8.99 -2.83
C LYS A 279 15.74 8.02 -2.65
N LEU A 280 15.98 6.87 -2.01
CA LEU A 280 14.95 5.91 -1.60
C LEU A 280 15.23 5.38 -0.19
N HIS A 281 14.23 4.79 0.45
CA HIS A 281 14.40 4.12 1.74
C HIS A 281 13.47 2.92 1.92
N SER A 282 13.81 2.02 2.84
CA SER A 282 13.01 0.83 3.15
C SER A 282 12.08 1.02 4.36
N LYS A 283 11.93 2.25 4.89
CA LYS A 283 11.09 2.54 6.08
C LYS A 283 9.69 1.94 5.91
N LYS A 284 9.32 1.04 6.82
CA LYS A 284 7.95 0.58 7.02
C LYS A 284 7.28 1.51 8.03
N SER A 285 5.99 1.79 7.85
CA SER A 285 5.16 2.49 8.84
C SER A 285 4.26 1.47 9.55
N PRO A 286 4.78 0.68 10.51
CA PRO A 286 4.00 -0.35 11.20
C PRO A 286 2.85 0.23 12.06
N HIS A 287 2.84 1.55 12.28
CA HIS A 287 1.83 2.27 13.06
C HIS A 287 0.67 2.83 12.22
N SER A 288 0.63 2.56 10.91
CA SER A 288 -0.42 3.08 10.03
C SER A 288 -0.71 2.11 8.88
N ASP A 289 -1.81 1.36 9.01
CA ASP A 289 -2.34 0.51 7.92
C ASP A 289 -2.64 1.32 6.65
N ALA A 290 -2.89 2.62 6.81
CA ALA A 290 -3.09 3.58 5.74
C ALA A 290 -1.86 3.69 4.81
N LEU A 291 -0.64 3.58 5.36
CA LEU A 291 0.62 3.65 4.60
C LEU A 291 1.08 2.29 4.04
N SER A 292 0.27 1.23 4.20
CA SER A 292 0.53 -0.07 3.60
C SER A 292 0.52 0.06 2.07
N GLY A 293 1.71 -0.02 1.45
CA GLY A 293 1.88 0.15 -0.01
C GLY A 293 2.48 1.47 -0.47
N TRP A 294 2.71 2.46 0.42
CA TRP A 294 3.42 3.71 0.08
C TRP A 294 4.80 3.44 -0.53
N PHE A 295 5.55 2.52 0.07
CA PHE A 295 6.87 2.10 -0.41
C PHE A 295 6.82 1.65 -1.89
N LEU A 296 5.89 0.75 -2.22
CA LEU A 296 5.72 0.29 -3.61
C LEU A 296 5.20 1.41 -4.52
N HIS A 297 4.29 2.26 -4.04
CA HIS A 297 3.83 3.43 -4.78
C HIS A 297 4.98 4.36 -5.17
N CYS A 298 5.90 4.66 -4.25
CA CYS A 298 7.07 5.47 -4.54
C CYS A 298 7.97 4.82 -5.59
N LEU A 299 8.25 3.52 -5.45
CA LEU A 299 9.05 2.78 -6.42
C LEU A 299 8.38 2.76 -7.81
N ASP A 300 7.09 2.48 -7.88
CA ASP A 300 6.30 2.47 -9.12
C ASP A 300 6.36 3.83 -9.82
N ASN A 301 6.22 4.92 -9.07
CA ASN A 301 6.20 6.28 -9.61
C ASN A 301 7.58 6.78 -10.04
N LEU A 302 8.65 6.40 -9.33
CA LEU A 302 10.00 6.91 -9.59
C LEU A 302 10.77 6.03 -10.57
N ILE A 303 10.63 4.71 -10.44
CA ILE A 303 11.42 3.69 -11.13
C ILE A 303 10.63 2.40 -11.49
N GLY A 304 9.31 2.48 -11.67
CA GLY A 304 8.46 1.30 -11.94
C GLY A 304 8.69 0.63 -13.29
N SER A 305 9.15 1.39 -14.28
CA SER A 305 9.58 0.88 -15.59
C SER A 305 10.59 1.83 -16.21
N GLU A 306 11.33 1.35 -17.20
CA GLU A 306 12.28 2.18 -17.95
C GLU A 306 11.61 3.43 -18.55
N ALA A 307 10.37 3.29 -19.02
CA ALA A 307 9.58 4.39 -19.58
C ALA A 307 9.23 5.46 -18.53
N ILE A 308 8.84 5.03 -17.32
CA ILE A 308 8.55 5.93 -16.19
C ILE A 308 9.83 6.65 -15.78
N THR A 309 10.92 5.91 -15.58
CA THR A 309 12.22 6.48 -15.19
C THR A 309 12.71 7.51 -16.19
N ALA A 310 12.71 7.18 -17.48
CA ALA A 310 13.12 8.11 -18.52
C ALA A 310 12.23 9.37 -18.56
N THR A 311 10.93 9.26 -18.31
CA THR A 311 10.02 10.41 -18.23
C THR A 311 10.37 11.33 -17.07
N ASN A 312 10.58 10.77 -15.88
CA ASN A 312 10.98 11.53 -14.69
C ASN A 312 12.31 12.24 -14.90
N LEU A 313 13.29 11.53 -15.48
CA LEU A 313 14.61 12.08 -15.76
C LEU A 313 14.57 13.14 -16.86
N LYS A 314 13.71 12.98 -17.89
CA LYS A 314 13.48 14.02 -18.90
C LYS A 314 13.01 15.33 -18.28
N ALA A 315 12.11 15.26 -17.29
CA ALA A 315 11.67 16.46 -16.59
C ALA A 315 12.87 17.17 -15.93
N LEU A 316 13.79 16.42 -15.32
CA LEU A 316 15.00 16.96 -14.69
C LEU A 316 16.07 17.44 -15.68
N LEU A 317 15.99 17.09 -16.97
CA LEU A 317 16.83 17.70 -18.00
C LEU A 317 16.44 19.16 -18.28
N SER A 318 15.20 19.58 -17.93
CA SER A 318 14.81 20.99 -18.00
C SER A 318 15.52 21.80 -16.92
N SER A 319 15.91 23.04 -17.21
CA SER A 319 16.43 23.98 -16.21
C SER A 319 15.38 24.40 -15.19
N GLU A 320 14.09 24.26 -15.51
CA GLU A 320 12.99 24.69 -14.64
C GLU A 320 12.67 23.70 -13.52
N THR A 321 12.86 22.39 -13.74
CA THR A 321 12.49 21.36 -12.76
C THR A 321 13.72 20.95 -11.95
N GLY A 322 13.58 20.98 -10.62
CA GLY A 322 14.66 20.65 -9.70
C GLY A 322 14.52 19.28 -9.05
N ILE A 323 13.30 18.93 -8.67
CA ILE A 323 12.96 17.66 -8.01
C ILE A 323 11.77 17.03 -8.70
N VAL A 324 11.83 15.71 -8.88
CA VAL A 324 10.71 14.86 -9.26
C VAL A 324 10.42 13.87 -8.13
N TYR A 325 9.18 13.84 -7.62
CA TYR A 325 8.81 13.02 -6.46
C TYR A 325 7.41 12.38 -6.64
N PRO A 326 7.07 11.28 -5.94
CA PRO A 326 5.81 10.56 -6.14
C PRO A 326 4.56 11.43 -5.94
N ILE A 327 3.52 11.22 -6.74
CA ILE A 327 2.24 11.93 -6.58
C ILE A 327 1.61 11.70 -5.20
N GLU A 328 1.18 12.80 -4.57
CA GLU A 328 0.72 12.88 -3.17
C GLU A 328 -0.71 12.40 -2.94
N ASN A 329 -1.48 12.05 -3.98
CA ASN A 329 -2.89 11.62 -3.86
C ASN A 329 -3.08 10.48 -2.88
N TYR A 330 -2.07 9.63 -2.71
CA TYR A 330 -2.06 8.59 -1.69
C TYR A 330 -2.13 9.21 -0.29
N ALA A 331 -1.22 10.11 0.10
CA ALA A 331 -1.22 10.77 1.42
C ALA A 331 -2.51 11.58 1.71
N LEU A 332 -3.05 12.27 0.70
CA LEU A 332 -4.32 12.99 0.80
C LEU A 332 -5.53 12.04 0.91
N SER A 333 -5.50 10.87 0.25
CA SER A 333 -6.56 9.85 0.35
C SER A 333 -6.61 9.12 1.70
N LEU A 334 -5.52 9.21 2.49
CA LEU A 334 -5.42 8.60 3.82
C LEU A 334 -5.92 9.51 4.95
N GLY A 335 -6.43 10.71 4.63
CA GLY A 335 -7.03 11.60 5.62
C GLY A 335 -6.04 12.26 6.59
N ILE A 336 -4.74 12.27 6.28
CA ILE A 336 -3.72 12.98 7.07
C ILE A 336 -3.87 14.48 6.80
N GLN A 337 -4.70 15.14 7.60
CA GLN A 337 -4.71 16.61 7.68
C GLN A 337 -3.57 17.02 8.60
N HIS A 338 -2.47 17.53 8.04
CA HIS A 338 -1.61 18.38 8.84
C HIS A 338 -2.23 19.78 8.87
N ASP A 339 -2.31 20.38 10.06
CA ASP A 339 -2.78 21.77 10.22
C ASP A 339 -1.91 22.78 9.46
N SER A 340 -0.70 22.36 9.04
CA SER A 340 0.23 23.12 8.21
C SER A 340 1.21 22.21 7.47
N CYS A 341 1.94 22.75 6.48
CA CYS A 341 3.08 22.07 5.86
C CYS A 341 4.19 21.70 6.87
N TRP A 342 4.22 22.34 8.04
CA TRP A 342 5.13 22.04 9.14
C TRP A 342 4.63 20.94 10.08
N GLY A 343 3.43 20.38 9.88
CA GLY A 343 2.86 19.36 10.77
C GLY A 343 1.88 19.91 11.81
N HIS A 344 1.50 19.07 12.79
CA HIS A 344 0.53 19.39 13.84
C HIS A 344 1.09 20.28 14.95
N GLU A 345 2.41 20.28 15.16
CA GLU A 345 3.07 21.04 16.22
C GLU A 345 4.11 22.02 15.66
N ASP A 346 4.68 22.88 16.51
CA ASP A 346 5.69 23.86 16.12
C ASP A 346 7.11 23.28 16.00
N GLY A 347 7.29 22.00 16.36
CA GLY A 347 8.62 21.36 16.44
C GLY A 347 9.43 21.47 15.15
N ASN A 348 8.81 21.16 14.00
CA ASN A 348 9.51 21.21 12.71
C ASN A 348 9.88 22.64 12.30
N TYR A 349 8.97 23.60 12.51
CA TYR A 349 9.19 25.00 12.16
C TYR A 349 10.25 25.63 13.06
N ALA A 350 10.20 25.37 14.37
CA ALA A 350 11.18 25.87 15.34
C ALA A 350 12.59 25.38 15.00
N LYS A 351 12.73 24.09 14.67
CA LYS A 351 14.01 23.48 14.26
C LYS A 351 14.49 23.94 12.88
N ALA A 352 13.59 24.31 11.97
CA ALA A 352 13.93 24.86 10.65
C ALA A 352 14.35 26.35 10.69
N LYS A 353 13.97 27.09 11.74
CA LYS A 353 14.17 28.54 11.84
C LYS A 353 15.63 29.00 11.65
N PRO A 354 16.66 28.35 12.22
CA PRO A 354 18.04 28.74 11.98
C PRO A 354 18.43 28.69 10.50
N PHE A 355 17.95 27.67 9.77
CA PHE A 355 18.16 27.55 8.33
C PHE A 355 17.42 28.65 7.56
N LEU A 356 16.15 28.90 7.89
CA LEU A 356 15.34 29.94 7.23
C LEU A 356 16.00 31.32 7.38
N ASN A 357 16.45 31.67 8.59
CA ASN A 357 17.15 32.92 8.85
C ASN A 357 18.46 33.01 8.06
N ARG A 358 19.26 31.94 8.03
CA ARG A 358 20.55 31.89 7.31
C ARG A 358 20.39 32.14 5.81
N HIS A 359 19.27 31.76 5.23
CA HIS A 359 18.96 31.92 3.81
C HIS A 359 18.01 33.08 3.50
N ASN A 360 17.76 33.98 4.46
CA ASN A 360 16.87 35.14 4.32
C ASN A 360 15.45 34.75 3.84
N LEU A 361 14.91 33.67 4.40
CA LEU A 361 13.57 33.15 4.10
C LEU A 361 12.54 33.56 5.17
N ASP A 362 12.66 34.77 5.71
CA ASP A 362 11.79 35.28 6.79
C ASP A 362 10.32 35.36 6.40
N GLN A 363 10.01 35.40 5.10
CA GLN A 363 8.64 35.34 4.59
C GLN A 363 7.96 34.00 4.84
N ILE A 364 8.73 32.92 5.04
CA ILE A 364 8.19 31.59 5.36
C ILE A 364 7.82 31.56 6.84
N LYS A 365 6.52 31.55 7.10
CA LYS A 365 5.91 31.51 8.43
C LYS A 365 5.39 30.11 8.76
N ARG A 366 4.95 29.93 10.01
CA ARG A 366 4.42 28.68 10.53
C ARG A 366 3.13 28.21 9.81
N ASP A 367 2.37 29.15 9.27
CA ASP A 367 1.13 28.93 8.52
C ASP A 367 1.35 28.96 6.99
N SER A 368 2.59 29.14 6.53
CA SER A 368 2.91 29.15 5.10
C SER A 368 2.60 27.81 4.45
N GLN A 369 1.98 27.90 3.27
CA GLN A 369 1.64 26.76 2.43
C GLN A 369 2.71 26.59 1.35
N PHE A 370 3.35 25.43 1.31
CA PHE A 370 4.36 25.06 0.32
C PHE A 370 4.37 23.55 0.09
N ARG A 371 5.05 23.12 -0.97
CA ARG A 371 5.23 21.70 -1.30
C ARG A 371 6.63 21.23 -0.93
N PHE A 372 6.74 19.94 -0.65
CA PHE A 372 8.00 19.27 -0.38
C PHE A 372 7.87 17.78 -0.74
N PRO A 373 8.98 17.06 -0.99
CA PRO A 373 8.92 15.66 -1.36
C PRO A 373 8.59 14.78 -0.15
N THR A 374 7.30 14.64 0.15
CA THR A 374 6.79 13.84 1.27
C THR A 374 7.31 12.40 1.23
N GLY A 375 7.75 11.90 2.37
CA GLY A 375 8.36 10.57 2.49
C GLY A 375 9.80 10.52 1.99
N THR A 376 10.45 11.66 1.76
CA THR A 376 11.88 11.79 1.42
C THR A 376 12.38 10.78 0.36
N MET A 377 11.53 10.49 -0.63
CA MET A 377 11.86 9.69 -1.81
C MET A 377 11.65 10.52 -3.08
N PHE A 378 12.72 10.75 -3.83
CA PHE A 378 12.67 11.64 -4.97
C PHE A 378 13.91 11.50 -5.86
N TRP A 379 13.75 11.91 -7.12
CA TRP A 379 14.86 12.29 -7.99
C TRP A 379 15.15 13.78 -7.80
N CYS A 380 16.42 14.18 -7.73
CA CYS A 380 16.78 15.60 -7.74
C CYS A 380 18.12 15.88 -8.42
N LYS A 381 18.34 17.17 -8.71
CA LYS A 381 19.66 17.70 -9.00
C LYS A 381 20.39 18.00 -7.68
N PRO A 382 21.63 17.50 -7.49
CA PRO A 382 22.30 17.57 -6.19
C PRO A 382 22.67 18.98 -5.74
N GLU A 383 22.83 19.95 -6.64
CA GLU A 383 23.08 21.35 -6.27
C GLU A 383 21.99 21.94 -5.37
N LEU A 384 20.75 21.44 -5.48
CA LEU A 384 19.61 21.87 -4.68
C LEU A 384 19.74 21.51 -3.21
N LEU A 385 20.57 20.51 -2.90
CA LEU A 385 20.84 20.07 -1.55
C LEU A 385 22.01 20.84 -0.92
N LYS A 386 22.77 21.62 -1.72
CA LYS A 386 23.95 22.34 -1.24
C LYS A 386 23.68 23.23 -0.02
N PRO A 387 22.59 24.03 0.05
CA PRO A 387 22.29 24.84 1.24
C PRO A 387 22.17 24.00 2.53
N ILE A 388 21.59 22.79 2.41
CA ILE A 388 21.38 21.87 3.53
C ILE A 388 22.69 21.17 3.91
N LEU A 389 23.50 20.79 2.92
CA LEU A 389 24.84 20.22 3.16
C LEU A 389 25.79 21.24 3.80
N ASP A 390 25.75 22.51 3.35
CA ASP A 390 26.52 23.63 3.91
C ASP A 390 26.00 24.07 5.30
N TRP A 391 24.87 23.52 5.76
CA TRP A 391 24.39 23.74 7.13
C TRP A 391 25.29 23.04 8.16
N ASP A 392 26.17 22.12 7.72
CA ASP A 392 27.20 21.46 8.52
C ASP A 392 26.63 20.74 9.77
N LEU A 393 25.52 20.03 9.55
CA LEU A 393 24.87 19.23 10.59
C LEU A 393 25.73 18.00 10.92
N SER A 394 25.82 17.71 12.21
CA SER A 394 26.43 16.49 12.76
C SER A 394 25.37 15.49 13.21
N TRP A 395 25.78 14.26 13.53
CA TRP A 395 24.88 13.25 14.10
C TRP A 395 24.19 13.71 15.40
N ASN A 396 24.83 14.59 16.17
CA ASN A 396 24.31 15.08 17.46
C ASN A 396 23.18 16.10 17.29
N ASP A 397 23.02 16.68 16.11
CA ASP A 397 21.94 17.62 15.81
C ASP A 397 20.61 16.91 15.54
N PHE A 398 20.65 15.58 15.32
CA PHE A 398 19.48 14.76 15.09
C PHE A 398 18.92 14.20 16.39
N ASP A 399 17.59 14.25 16.50
CA ASP A 399 16.87 13.70 17.63
C ASP A 399 17.11 12.17 17.74
N GLU A 400 17.35 11.69 18.97
CA GLU A 400 17.45 10.25 19.25
C GLU A 400 16.13 9.54 18.93
N GLU A 401 16.19 8.34 18.37
CA GLU A 401 15.00 7.57 18.00
C GLU A 401 14.28 6.99 19.22
N GLY A 402 13.10 7.52 19.53
CA GLY A 402 12.23 7.14 20.65
C GLY A 402 10.78 6.88 20.24
N GLY A 403 10.50 6.68 18.95
CA GLY A 403 9.14 6.44 18.43
C GLY A 403 8.36 7.72 18.06
N GLN A 404 9.05 8.84 17.89
CA GLN A 404 8.45 10.11 17.50
C GLN A 404 7.79 10.01 16.11
N ILE A 405 6.60 10.60 15.98
CA ILE A 405 5.81 10.59 14.75
C ILE A 405 6.11 11.82 13.88
N ASP A 406 6.43 12.96 14.49
CA ASP A 406 6.76 14.23 13.84
C ASP A 406 7.66 15.11 14.74
N GLY A 407 8.08 16.30 14.30
CA GLY A 407 8.73 17.30 15.16
C GLY A 407 10.25 17.16 15.33
N THR A 408 10.92 16.38 14.48
CA THR A 408 12.37 16.14 14.52
C THR A 408 13.11 16.94 13.44
N ILE A 409 14.43 17.12 13.58
CA ILE A 409 15.22 17.83 12.56
C ILE A 409 15.15 17.12 11.20
N ALA A 410 14.99 15.79 11.18
CA ALA A 410 14.81 15.02 9.95
C ALA A 410 13.54 15.44 9.20
N HIS A 411 12.44 15.65 9.93
CA HIS A 411 11.19 16.16 9.35
C HIS A 411 11.33 17.63 8.90
N SER A 412 12.06 18.46 9.65
CA SER A 412 12.42 19.82 9.20
C SER A 412 13.19 19.80 7.88
N ILE A 413 14.24 18.98 7.76
CA ILE A 413 15.07 18.87 6.55
C ILE A 413 14.23 18.43 5.35
N GLU A 414 13.32 17.46 5.50
CA GLU A 414 12.41 17.04 4.43
C GLU A 414 11.65 18.23 3.82
N ARG A 415 11.17 19.15 4.66
CA ARG A 415 10.48 20.39 4.22
C ARG A 415 11.44 21.41 3.62
N LEU A 416 12.62 21.54 4.23
CA LEU A 416 13.68 22.43 3.74
C LEU A 416 14.23 22.02 2.37
N ILE A 417 14.21 20.74 2.00
CA ILE A 417 14.54 20.28 0.64
C ILE A 417 13.58 20.90 -0.38
N GLY A 418 12.29 20.95 -0.05
CA GLY A 418 11.27 21.62 -0.86
C GLY A 418 11.55 23.11 -1.00
N LEU A 419 11.75 23.80 0.13
CA LEU A 419 12.00 25.25 0.17
C LEU A 419 13.32 25.65 -0.47
N SER A 420 14.37 24.85 -0.33
CA SER A 420 15.64 25.07 -1.04
C SER A 420 15.37 25.11 -2.54
N THR A 421 14.60 24.15 -3.05
CA THR A 421 14.26 24.07 -4.46
C THR A 421 13.44 25.27 -4.94
N THR A 422 12.36 25.62 -4.24
CA THR A 422 11.42 26.66 -4.70
C THR A 422 11.86 28.09 -4.37
N GLU A 423 12.50 28.29 -3.22
CA GLU A 423 12.82 29.63 -2.70
C GLU A 423 14.26 30.05 -2.98
N ILE A 424 15.23 29.14 -2.82
CA ILE A 424 16.64 29.45 -3.03
C ILE A 424 16.99 29.33 -4.52
N PHE A 425 16.63 28.20 -5.14
CA PHE A 425 16.98 27.92 -6.53
C PHE A 425 15.92 28.33 -7.56
N ARG A 426 14.71 28.71 -7.11
CA ARG A 426 13.59 29.12 -7.97
C ARG A 426 13.23 28.07 -9.03
N GLN A 427 13.38 26.79 -8.68
CA GLN A 427 13.03 25.65 -9.52
C GLN A 427 11.73 25.00 -9.05
N LYS A 428 11.09 24.26 -9.96
CA LYS A 428 9.82 23.56 -9.73
C LYS A 428 10.05 22.24 -9.02
N LEU A 429 9.20 21.97 -8.02
CA LEU A 429 8.91 20.64 -7.53
C LEU A 429 7.84 20.03 -8.45
N GLN A 430 8.19 18.94 -9.13
CA GLN A 430 7.28 18.26 -10.04
C GLN A 430 6.89 16.92 -9.44
N THR A 431 5.60 16.67 -9.25
CA THR A 431 5.14 15.32 -8.94
C THR A 431 5.29 14.43 -10.17
N THR A 432 5.48 13.12 -9.98
CA THR A 432 5.46 12.12 -11.04
C THR A 432 4.12 12.23 -11.77
N TYR A 433 4.15 12.95 -12.89
CA TYR A 433 2.97 13.47 -13.55
C TYR A 433 2.33 12.38 -14.40
N CYS A 434 1.15 11.92 -13.98
CA CYS A 434 0.34 10.94 -14.71
C CYS A 434 -0.96 11.58 -15.23
N GLY A 435 -0.94 12.84 -15.69
CA GLY A 435 -2.14 13.48 -16.26
C GLY A 435 -3.31 13.70 -15.29
N TYR A 436 -3.17 13.32 -14.01
CA TYR A 436 -4.25 13.38 -13.03
C TYR A 436 -4.79 14.80 -12.90
N SER A 437 -3.97 15.85 -12.74
CA SER A 437 -4.46 17.23 -12.53
C SER A 437 -5.32 17.83 -13.65
N HIS A 438 -5.30 17.25 -14.85
CA HIS A 438 -6.14 17.66 -15.98
C HIS A 438 -7.17 16.58 -16.38
N SER A 439 -7.18 15.44 -15.68
CA SER A 439 -8.21 14.42 -15.85
C SER A 439 -9.57 14.98 -15.40
N LYS A 440 -10.64 14.59 -16.10
CA LYS A 440 -12.02 14.84 -15.65
C LYS A 440 -12.23 14.33 -14.21
N GLN A 441 -11.47 13.30 -13.81
CA GLN A 441 -11.49 12.71 -12.48
C GLN A 441 -10.82 13.60 -11.42
N HIS A 442 -9.70 14.26 -11.67
CA HIS A 442 -9.15 15.24 -10.70
C HIS A 442 -10.05 16.45 -10.55
N LEU A 443 -10.69 16.92 -11.61
CA LEU A 443 -11.69 17.98 -11.47
C LEU A 443 -12.91 17.49 -10.66
N SER A 444 -13.33 16.23 -10.82
CA SER A 444 -14.39 15.64 -9.99
C SER A 444 -13.95 15.37 -8.55
N ASP A 445 -12.72 14.90 -8.33
CA ASP A 445 -12.18 14.56 -7.02
C ASP A 445 -11.83 15.84 -6.26
N LYS A 446 -11.25 16.85 -6.92
CA LYS A 446 -11.09 18.20 -6.38
C LYS A 446 -12.46 18.79 -6.03
N LEU A 447 -13.46 18.68 -6.90
CA LEU A 447 -14.84 19.08 -6.58
C LEU A 447 -15.45 18.27 -5.44
N VAL A 448 -15.17 16.97 -5.29
CA VAL A 448 -15.68 16.09 -4.22
C VAL A 448 -14.95 16.36 -2.90
N ILE A 449 -13.65 16.67 -2.93
CA ILE A 449 -12.82 16.99 -1.77
C ILE A 449 -13.12 18.43 -1.29
N GLU A 450 -13.23 19.39 -2.21
CA GLU A 450 -13.65 20.77 -1.91
C GLU A 450 -15.14 20.84 -1.52
N LYS A 451 -16.02 19.96 -2.05
CA LYS A 451 -17.41 19.80 -1.58
C LYS A 451 -17.55 18.95 -0.32
N ARG A 452 -16.64 18.04 0.01
CA ARG A 452 -16.62 17.36 1.32
C ARG A 452 -16.38 18.36 2.44
N ASN A 453 -15.60 19.41 2.18
CA ASN A 453 -15.40 20.53 3.09
C ASN A 453 -16.54 21.58 3.05
N LYS A 454 -17.57 21.37 2.22
CA LYS A 454 -18.83 22.12 2.19
C LYS A 454 -20.02 21.20 1.91
N LEU A 455 -20.17 20.13 2.69
CA LEU A 455 -21.39 19.34 2.65
C LEU A 455 -22.47 20.04 3.50
N LYS A 456 -23.35 20.79 2.83
CA LYS A 456 -24.76 20.76 3.23
C LYS A 456 -25.24 19.34 2.92
N ILE A 457 -25.46 18.55 3.96
CA ILE A 457 -25.83 17.14 3.81
C ILE A 457 -27.35 17.07 3.64
N ASP A 458 -27.83 17.09 2.39
CA ASP A 458 -29.13 16.50 2.05
C ASP A 458 -28.89 15.04 1.65
N GLY A 459 -29.51 14.12 2.38
CA GLY A 459 -29.36 12.67 2.15
C GLY A 459 -28.80 11.84 3.31
N PHE A 460 -28.95 12.30 4.56
CA PHE A 460 -28.73 11.49 5.77
C PHE A 460 -29.71 10.29 5.90
N GLU A 461 -30.59 10.08 4.92
CA GLU A 461 -31.67 9.08 4.96
C GLU A 461 -31.22 7.64 4.64
N LYS A 462 -29.99 7.39 4.18
CA LYS A 462 -29.57 6.03 3.76
C LYS A 462 -28.65 5.27 4.72
N VAL A 463 -28.17 5.88 5.80
CA VAL A 463 -27.38 5.18 6.83
C VAL A 463 -28.17 4.97 8.14
N ILE A 464 -29.40 5.50 8.20
CA ILE A 464 -30.33 5.24 9.29
C ILE A 464 -31.61 4.65 8.70
N GLN A 465 -31.55 3.40 8.25
CA GLN A 465 -32.75 2.56 8.31
C GLN A 465 -32.71 1.81 9.63
N PHE A 466 -33.01 2.52 10.72
CA PHE A 466 -33.63 1.84 11.86
C PHE A 466 -34.91 1.23 11.30
N LYS A 467 -34.96 -0.10 11.18
CA LYS A 467 -36.26 -0.74 11.27
C LYS A 467 -36.74 -0.38 12.67
N PRO A 468 -37.87 0.33 12.84
CA PRO A 468 -38.43 0.50 14.16
C PRO A 468 -38.73 -0.90 14.68
N GLN A 469 -37.87 -1.42 15.54
CA GLN A 469 -38.27 -2.48 16.43
C GLN A 469 -39.31 -1.84 17.34
N GLN A 470 -40.48 -2.48 17.46
CA GLN A 470 -41.35 -2.16 18.58
C GLN A 470 -40.56 -2.52 19.83
N LEU A 471 -40.05 -1.50 20.51
CA LEU A 471 -39.54 -1.62 21.86
C LEU A 471 -40.63 -2.33 22.67
N ASP A 472 -40.26 -3.43 23.32
CA ASP A 472 -41.17 -4.11 24.23
C ASP A 472 -41.60 -3.08 25.28
N GLN A 473 -42.90 -2.77 25.34
CA GLN A 473 -43.43 -1.79 26.29
C GLN A 473 -43.24 -2.22 27.75
N ASN A 474 -42.88 -3.49 27.97
CA ASN A 474 -42.53 -4.04 29.28
C ASN A 474 -41.02 -4.07 29.55
N TRP A 475 -40.19 -3.48 28.69
CA TRP A 475 -38.73 -3.36 28.92
C TRP A 475 -38.41 -2.71 30.28
N SER A 476 -39.12 -1.63 30.62
CA SER A 476 -38.90 -0.88 31.87
C SER A 476 -39.50 -1.58 33.10
N SER A 477 -40.39 -2.55 32.92
CA SER A 477 -41.00 -3.31 34.02
C SER A 477 -40.25 -4.60 34.35
N GLN A 478 -39.29 -5.03 33.52
CA GLN A 478 -38.45 -6.20 33.79
C GLN A 478 -37.03 -5.86 34.24
N ASN A 479 -36.49 -4.69 33.83
CA ASN A 479 -35.17 -4.24 34.28
C ASN A 479 -35.29 -3.22 35.40
N ASN A 480 -34.61 -3.55 36.50
CA ASN A 480 -34.64 -2.92 37.81
C ASN A 480 -33.96 -1.53 37.80
N THR A 481 -34.38 -0.62 36.91
CA THR A 481 -33.79 0.72 36.73
C THR A 481 -34.01 1.52 38.01
N ASN A 482 -32.94 1.80 38.76
CA ASN A 482 -33.01 2.66 39.93
C ASN A 482 -32.93 4.13 39.49
N PRO A 483 -33.96 4.97 39.72
CA PRO A 483 -33.95 6.37 39.28
C PRO A 483 -32.84 7.23 39.92
N LYS A 484 -32.13 6.70 40.92
CA LYS A 484 -30.99 7.35 41.58
C LYS A 484 -29.62 6.80 41.17
N SER A 485 -29.56 5.67 40.45
CA SER A 485 -28.31 4.98 40.10
C SER A 485 -28.49 4.18 38.81
N LEU A 486 -27.80 4.61 37.75
CA LEU A 486 -27.82 3.94 36.45
C LEU A 486 -26.69 2.92 36.34
N HIS A 487 -26.94 1.83 35.61
CA HIS A 487 -25.93 0.87 35.16
C HIS A 487 -25.47 1.25 33.75
N ILE A 488 -24.27 1.82 33.65
CA ILE A 488 -23.73 2.42 32.43
C ILE A 488 -22.59 1.55 31.88
N HIS A 489 -22.76 1.01 30.68
CA HIS A 489 -21.74 0.20 30.03
C HIS A 489 -20.96 1.05 29.01
N TRP A 490 -19.64 1.06 29.12
CA TRP A 490 -18.73 1.80 28.25
C TRP A 490 -17.97 0.84 27.34
N VAL A 491 -18.16 0.95 26.03
CA VAL A 491 -17.39 0.20 25.04
C VAL A 491 -16.31 1.11 24.46
N ILE A 492 -15.06 0.75 24.72
CA ILE A 492 -13.89 1.59 24.43
C ILE A 492 -12.83 0.83 23.64
N PRO A 493 -12.03 1.51 22.81
CA PRO A 493 -10.90 0.87 22.12
C PRO A 493 -9.80 0.44 23.09
N ASN A 494 -8.98 -0.51 22.65
CA ASN A 494 -7.79 -0.95 23.37
C ASN A 494 -6.77 0.20 23.59
N PHE A 495 -5.92 0.06 24.61
CA PHE A 495 -4.88 1.03 24.94
C PHE A 495 -3.75 0.96 23.92
N THR A 496 -3.70 1.94 23.02
CA THR A 496 -2.58 2.11 22.07
C THR A 496 -1.97 3.51 22.22
N PRO A 497 -0.63 3.63 22.20
CA PRO A 497 0.03 4.93 22.27
C PRO A 497 -0.45 5.86 21.14
N GLY A 498 -0.89 7.08 21.48
CA GLY A 498 -1.37 8.09 20.52
C GLY A 498 -2.90 8.24 20.44
N LEU A 499 -3.69 7.38 21.08
CA LEU A 499 -5.14 7.59 21.21
C LEU A 499 -5.44 8.56 22.36
N GLY A 500 -5.88 9.78 22.03
CA GLY A 500 -6.07 10.89 22.98
C GLY A 500 -7.40 10.92 23.75
N GLY A 501 -8.24 9.87 23.69
CA GLY A 501 -9.61 9.88 24.23
C GLY A 501 -9.77 9.29 25.64
N HIS A 502 -8.93 8.31 26.01
CA HIS A 502 -9.11 7.51 27.23
C HIS A 502 -9.07 8.34 28.52
N MET A 503 -8.24 9.37 28.59
CA MET A 503 -8.19 10.27 29.74
C MET A 503 -9.54 10.97 29.98
N THR A 504 -10.18 11.45 28.92
CA THR A 504 -11.51 12.09 29.00
C THR A 504 -12.57 11.08 29.41
N ILE A 505 -12.56 9.90 28.80
CA ILE A 505 -13.50 8.82 29.11
C ILE A 505 -13.42 8.44 30.59
N PHE A 506 -12.22 8.19 31.11
CA PHE A 506 -12.06 7.79 32.52
C PHE A 506 -12.40 8.91 33.50
N ARG A 507 -12.16 10.18 33.15
CA ARG A 507 -12.67 11.32 33.95
C ARG A 507 -14.19 11.37 33.97
N THR A 508 -14.84 11.10 32.85
CA THR A 508 -16.30 11.02 32.78
C THR A 508 -16.84 9.86 33.61
N ILE A 509 -16.19 8.69 33.54
CA ILE A 509 -16.56 7.53 34.35
C ILE A 509 -16.40 7.83 35.85
N ASP A 510 -15.26 8.37 36.29
CA ASP A 510 -15.05 8.78 37.69
C ASP A 510 -16.13 9.77 38.17
N TYR A 511 -16.49 10.75 37.34
CA TYR A 511 -17.57 11.68 37.69
C TYR A 511 -18.92 10.96 37.87
N LEU A 512 -19.29 10.07 36.95
CA LEU A 512 -20.54 9.32 37.03
C LEU A 512 -20.58 8.36 38.22
N GLU A 513 -19.45 7.71 38.55
CA GLU A 513 -19.32 6.88 39.74
C GLU A 513 -19.48 7.70 41.03
N ARG A 514 -18.90 8.91 41.09
CA ARG A 514 -19.10 9.83 42.23
C ARG A 514 -20.54 10.32 42.36
N CYS A 515 -21.27 10.41 41.25
CA CYS A 515 -22.71 10.67 41.24
C CYS A 515 -23.55 9.47 41.68
N GLY A 516 -22.92 8.33 41.98
CA GLY A 516 -23.58 7.11 42.46
C GLY A 516 -24.03 6.16 41.36
N HIS A 517 -23.54 6.31 40.13
CA HIS A 517 -23.83 5.40 39.03
C HIS A 517 -22.82 4.24 38.97
N GLN A 518 -23.24 3.08 38.48
CA GLN A 518 -22.38 1.93 38.28
C GLN A 518 -21.87 1.90 36.85
N CYS A 519 -20.55 1.82 36.67
CA CYS A 519 -19.94 1.77 35.34
C CYS A 519 -19.27 0.42 35.08
N THR A 520 -19.49 -0.15 33.90
CA THR A 520 -18.80 -1.35 33.40
C THR A 520 -18.03 -0.99 32.15
N ILE A 521 -16.76 -1.39 32.05
CA ILE A 521 -15.88 -1.05 30.92
C ILE A 521 -15.62 -2.29 30.07
N TRP A 522 -15.85 -2.18 28.77
CA TRP A 522 -15.62 -3.21 27.76
C TRP A 522 -14.53 -2.73 26.80
N ILE A 523 -13.37 -3.38 26.83
CA ILE A 523 -12.25 -3.09 25.94
C ILE A 523 -12.39 -3.90 24.65
N HIS A 524 -12.63 -3.21 23.54
CA HIS A 524 -12.71 -3.81 22.21
C HIS A 524 -11.30 -4.01 21.61
N SER A 525 -11.01 -5.21 21.11
CA SER A 525 -9.72 -5.56 20.49
C SER A 525 -9.90 -5.94 19.01
N GLU A 526 -9.16 -5.28 18.12
CA GLU A 526 -9.12 -5.58 16.68
C GLU A 526 -8.23 -6.79 16.33
N LEU A 527 -7.42 -7.28 17.27
CA LEU A 527 -6.47 -8.36 17.03
C LEU A 527 -7.19 -9.71 16.91
N LYS A 528 -7.14 -10.31 15.70
CA LYS A 528 -7.47 -11.73 15.49
C LYS A 528 -6.37 -12.60 16.12
N GLY A 529 -6.52 -12.90 17.40
CA GLY A 529 -5.66 -13.81 18.15
C GLY A 529 -6.43 -14.48 19.30
N ASN A 530 -5.92 -15.59 19.81
CA ASN A 530 -6.54 -16.57 20.73
C ASN A 530 -7.01 -16.05 22.12
N ASP A 531 -7.30 -14.77 22.30
CA ASP A 531 -7.81 -14.24 23.55
C ASP A 531 -9.25 -14.72 23.77
N LYS A 532 -9.47 -15.44 24.87
CA LYS A 532 -10.80 -15.93 25.26
C LYS A 532 -11.68 -14.71 25.54
N PRO A 533 -12.74 -14.47 24.76
CA PRO A 533 -13.57 -13.30 24.93
C PRO A 533 -14.43 -13.39 26.20
N ASN A 534 -14.90 -12.23 26.68
CA ASN A 534 -15.73 -12.11 27.87
C ASN A 534 -15.05 -12.56 29.18
N ARG A 535 -13.83 -12.06 29.42
CA ARG A 535 -13.14 -12.25 30.70
C ARG A 535 -12.85 -10.91 31.35
N LEU A 536 -13.01 -10.85 32.67
CA LEU A 536 -12.50 -9.78 33.50
C LEU A 536 -11.00 -9.61 33.27
N SER A 537 -10.58 -8.39 32.99
CA SER A 537 -9.26 -8.05 32.52
C SER A 537 -8.48 -7.30 33.59
N SER A 538 -7.89 -8.04 34.52
CA SER A 538 -7.05 -7.49 35.59
C SER A 538 -5.82 -6.74 35.05
N LEU A 539 -5.36 -7.10 33.84
CA LEU A 539 -4.29 -6.37 33.14
C LEU A 539 -4.76 -4.95 32.78
N HIS A 540 -5.92 -4.81 32.14
CA HIS A 540 -6.42 -3.51 31.70
C HIS A 540 -6.84 -2.65 32.89
N LYS A 541 -7.45 -3.24 33.92
CA LYS A 541 -7.70 -2.54 35.19
C LYS A 541 -6.40 -2.00 35.80
N ARG A 542 -5.34 -2.81 35.85
CA ARG A 542 -4.03 -2.35 36.35
C ARG A 542 -3.46 -1.20 35.53
N VAL A 543 -3.59 -1.23 34.20
CA VAL A 543 -3.16 -0.14 33.33
C VAL A 543 -3.95 1.14 33.62
N ILE A 544 -5.27 1.04 33.81
CA ILE A 544 -6.11 2.19 34.22
C ILE A 544 -5.62 2.76 35.54
N ASP A 545 -5.44 1.92 36.56
CA ASP A 545 -5.03 2.36 37.90
C ASP A 545 -3.61 2.96 37.93
N GLN A 546 -2.70 2.48 37.07
CA GLN A 546 -1.32 2.94 37.03
C GLN A 546 -1.12 4.22 36.22
N HIS A 547 -1.89 4.41 35.15
CA HIS A 547 -1.63 5.46 34.16
C HIS A 547 -2.76 6.50 34.04
N PHE A 548 -3.91 6.27 34.66
CA PHE A 548 -5.09 7.13 34.59
C PHE A 548 -5.66 7.41 35.99
N ILE A 549 -6.79 8.12 36.03
CA ILE A 549 -7.52 8.34 37.27
C ILE A 549 -8.04 6.98 37.79
N PRO A 550 -7.78 6.62 39.06
CA PRO A 550 -8.30 5.39 39.64
C PRO A 550 -9.83 5.43 39.64
N LEU A 551 -10.45 4.38 39.09
CA LEU A 551 -11.91 4.23 39.03
C LEU A 551 -12.40 3.33 40.16
N GLN A 552 -13.64 3.54 40.60
CA GLN A 552 -14.29 2.69 41.60
C GLN A 552 -14.66 1.32 41.02
N THR A 553 -14.96 1.25 39.73
CA THR A 553 -15.29 -0.02 39.07
C THR A 553 -14.09 -0.93 38.89
N ASP A 554 -14.21 -2.17 39.35
CA ASP A 554 -13.33 -3.27 38.98
C ASP A 554 -13.84 -4.05 37.75
N GLN A 555 -14.99 -3.65 37.21
CA GLN A 555 -15.71 -4.33 36.13
C GLN A 555 -15.15 -3.95 34.76
N VAL A 556 -13.90 -4.35 34.49
CA VAL A 556 -13.21 -4.14 33.20
C VAL A 556 -13.09 -5.46 32.45
N TYR A 557 -13.69 -5.56 31.27
CA TYR A 557 -13.81 -6.79 30.47
C TYR A 557 -13.15 -6.65 29.11
N MET A 558 -12.67 -7.77 28.56
CA MET A 558 -12.34 -7.85 27.13
C MET A 558 -13.58 -8.21 26.33
N LEU A 559 -13.92 -7.39 25.34
CA LEU A 559 -15.05 -7.62 24.44
C LEU A 559 -14.61 -8.41 23.20
N GLY A 560 -15.28 -9.55 22.96
CA GLY A 560 -15.08 -10.34 21.75
C GLY A 560 -15.96 -9.90 20.59
N ASN A 561 -15.76 -10.53 19.42
CA ASN A 561 -16.43 -10.18 18.16
C ASN A 561 -17.55 -11.16 17.77
N ASN A 562 -18.07 -11.95 18.70
CA ASN A 562 -19.20 -12.86 18.44
C ASN A 562 -20.50 -12.33 19.06
N GLN A 563 -21.65 -12.74 18.53
CA GLN A 563 -22.96 -12.24 18.97
C GLN A 563 -23.21 -12.45 20.47
N GLY A 564 -22.78 -13.60 21.04
CA GLY A 564 -22.99 -13.89 22.46
C GLY A 564 -22.19 -12.97 23.39
N ASP A 565 -21.04 -12.45 22.95
CA ASP A 565 -20.28 -11.46 23.70
C ASP A 565 -20.94 -10.07 23.64
N LEU A 566 -21.61 -9.75 22.53
CA LEU A 566 -22.33 -8.49 22.35
C LEU A 566 -23.60 -8.45 23.20
N ASP A 567 -24.29 -9.58 23.32
CA ASP A 567 -25.51 -9.71 24.11
C ASP A 567 -25.27 -9.48 25.63
N LEU A 568 -24.01 -9.54 26.07
CA LEU A 568 -23.60 -9.27 27.46
C LEU A 568 -23.33 -7.78 27.74
N VAL A 569 -23.23 -6.96 26.70
CA VAL A 569 -23.12 -5.51 26.85
C VAL A 569 -24.53 -4.94 27.05
N CYS A 570 -25.07 -5.16 28.25
CA CYS A 570 -26.42 -4.75 28.61
C CYS A 570 -26.43 -3.91 29.90
N GLY A 571 -27.09 -2.76 29.86
CA GLY A 571 -27.24 -1.84 30.99
C GLY A 571 -28.37 -0.84 30.73
N ASP A 572 -28.61 0.06 31.67
CA ASP A 572 -29.57 1.16 31.50
C ASP A 572 -29.12 2.11 30.38
N ILE A 573 -27.81 2.28 30.23
CA ILE A 573 -27.18 3.04 29.15
C ILE A 573 -25.97 2.26 28.63
N VAL A 574 -25.82 2.19 27.31
CA VAL A 574 -24.60 1.68 26.66
C VAL A 574 -23.98 2.80 25.81
N ILE A 575 -22.70 3.07 26.03
CA ILE A 575 -21.95 4.16 25.39
C ILE A 575 -20.78 3.56 24.60
N ALA A 576 -20.82 3.70 23.27
CA ALA A 576 -19.69 3.44 22.38
C ALA A 576 -18.90 4.72 22.14
N THR A 577 -17.57 4.66 22.19
CA THR A 577 -16.72 5.86 22.25
C THR A 577 -15.93 6.15 20.97
N ASP A 578 -15.95 5.25 19.99
CA ASP A 578 -15.33 5.44 18.68
C ASP A 578 -16.10 4.72 17.56
N ARG A 579 -15.72 4.97 16.30
CA ARG A 579 -16.37 4.35 15.13
C ARG A 579 -16.25 2.82 15.13
N MET A 580 -15.22 2.25 15.75
CA MET A 580 -14.99 0.79 15.75
C MET A 580 -15.80 0.08 16.85
N SER A 581 -16.07 0.76 17.96
CA SER A 581 -16.92 0.35 19.09
C SER A 581 -18.41 0.63 18.87
N THR A 582 -18.79 1.37 17.83
CA THR A 582 -20.20 1.50 17.42
C THR A 582 -20.77 0.29 16.68
N TYR A 583 -19.93 -0.57 16.09
CA TYR A 583 -20.35 -1.82 15.47
C TYR A 583 -20.91 -2.87 16.47
N PRO A 584 -20.33 -3.04 17.69
CA PRO A 584 -20.86 -3.96 18.70
C PRO A 584 -22.08 -3.45 19.49
N VAL A 585 -22.42 -2.16 19.46
CA VAL A 585 -23.52 -1.60 20.25
C VAL A 585 -24.75 -1.39 19.36
N LEU A 586 -25.64 -2.38 19.32
CA LEU A 586 -27.00 -2.17 18.81
C LEU A 586 -27.70 -1.23 19.79
N GLY A 587 -27.88 0.04 19.41
CA GLY A 587 -28.76 0.94 20.16
C GLY A 587 -30.14 0.29 20.27
N MET A 588 -30.57 0.01 21.49
CA MET A 588 -31.94 -0.47 21.76
C MET A 588 -32.97 0.54 21.25
#